data_AF-A0A7X8W1D3-F1
#
_entry.id   AF-A0A7X8W1D3-F1
#
_cell.length_a   1.000
_cell.length_b   1.000
_cell.length_c   1.000
_cell.angle_alpha   90.00
_cell.angle_beta   90.00
_cell.angle_gamma   90.00
#
_symmetry.space_group_name_H-M   'P 1'
#
loop_
_entity.id
_entity.type
_entity.pdbx_description
1 polymer ?
#
loop_
_entity_poly.entity_id
_entity_poly.type
_entity_poly.pdbx_seq_one_letter_code
_entity_poly.pdbx_strand_id
1 'polypeptide(L)'
;MLRSGVEERDRIANPRKRNEVIVSTVQSALIAALYILLTLLPSFMSYGMLQLRVSEALTVLPAIFPSAITGVFLGCLLSNILNPSPLGLIDVVAGSLTTLVAAFATWRLAAPWRRKLAKEGFRRSENRDENKELPTWRDLVIPLLPQVLLNALVVGVYLPFLMTPQAVTFGLVAASCGLLALSQSIVVFGLGLPLVTALARTPMGMKSIRRQDASFLTKRTD
;
A
#
# COMPACT_ATOMS: atom_id res chain seq x y z
N MET A 1 -15.36 24.18 -2.16
CA MET A 1 -16.62 23.99 -1.41
C MET A 1 -17.82 23.66 -2.30
N LEU A 2 -18.02 24.28 -3.48
CA LEU A 2 -19.14 23.94 -4.37
C LEU A 2 -19.03 22.53 -5.00
N ARG A 3 -17.82 22.09 -5.38
CA ARG A 3 -17.60 20.73 -5.95
C ARG A 3 -17.86 19.59 -4.96
N SER A 4 -17.58 19.78 -3.67
CA SER A 4 -17.82 18.75 -2.66
C SER A 4 -19.32 18.55 -2.42
N GLY A 5 -20.11 19.64 -2.43
CA GLY A 5 -21.57 19.56 -2.29
C GLY A 5 -22.28 18.90 -3.47
N VAL A 6 -21.78 19.08 -4.70
CA VAL A 6 -22.31 18.41 -5.91
C VAL A 6 -21.97 16.91 -5.89
N GLU A 7 -20.74 16.54 -5.56
CA GLU A 7 -20.36 15.13 -5.44
C GLU A 7 -21.13 14.39 -4.35
N GLU A 8 -21.42 15.06 -3.23
CA GLU A 8 -22.16 14.49 -2.11
C GLU A 8 -23.65 14.30 -2.45
N ARG A 9 -24.29 15.28 -3.10
CA ARG A 9 -25.66 15.14 -3.64
C ARG A 9 -25.77 14.01 -4.66
N ASP A 10 -24.80 13.89 -5.56
CA ASP A 10 -24.74 12.80 -6.54
C ASP A 10 -24.58 11.41 -5.91
N ARG A 11 -23.85 11.30 -4.78
CA ARG A 11 -23.72 10.03 -4.04
C ARG A 11 -25.03 9.64 -3.37
N ILE A 12 -25.78 10.61 -2.84
CA ILE A 12 -27.07 10.34 -2.19
C ILE A 12 -28.11 9.89 -3.22
N ALA A 13 -28.15 10.54 -4.38
CA ALA A 13 -29.11 10.25 -5.45
C ALA A 13 -28.84 8.92 -6.18
N ASN A 14 -27.57 8.48 -6.30
CA ASN A 14 -27.21 7.26 -7.04
C ASN A 14 -26.85 6.08 -6.09
N PRO A 15 -27.71 5.07 -5.94
CA PRO A 15 -27.49 3.95 -5.03
C PRO A 15 -26.24 3.12 -5.38
N ARG A 16 -25.82 3.05 -6.65
CA ARG A 16 -24.59 2.35 -7.05
C ARG A 16 -23.34 3.10 -6.57
N LYS A 17 -23.29 4.41 -6.79
CA LYS A 17 -22.17 5.28 -6.38
C LYS A 17 -22.03 5.30 -4.86
N ARG A 18 -23.15 5.33 -4.12
CA ARG A 18 -23.18 5.21 -2.65
C ARG A 18 -22.55 3.91 -2.17
N ASN A 19 -22.97 2.77 -2.73
CA ASN A 19 -22.46 1.46 -2.32
C ASN A 19 -20.96 1.32 -2.58
N GLU A 20 -20.44 1.90 -3.66
CA GLU A 20 -19.00 1.91 -3.95
C GLU A 20 -18.19 2.67 -2.90
N VAL A 21 -18.67 3.84 -2.47
CA VAL A 21 -18.02 4.63 -1.41
C VAL A 21 -18.04 3.88 -0.08
N ILE A 22 -19.17 3.25 0.26
CA ILE A 22 -19.28 2.43 1.48
C ILE A 22 -18.27 1.29 1.44
N VAL A 23 -18.24 0.50 0.34
CA VAL A 23 -17.32 -0.62 0.19
C VAL A 23 -15.86 -0.16 0.25
N SER A 24 -15.53 0.95 -0.42
CA SER A 24 -14.17 1.51 -0.37
C SER A 24 -13.77 1.91 1.05
N THR A 25 -14.67 2.55 1.80
CA THR A 25 -14.41 3.01 3.17
C THR A 25 -14.24 1.83 4.12
N VAL A 26 -15.12 0.82 4.03
CA VAL A 26 -15.02 -0.42 4.81
C VAL A 26 -13.71 -1.14 4.50
N GLN A 27 -13.32 -1.21 3.23
CA GLN A 27 -12.06 -1.83 2.83
C GLN A 27 -10.85 -1.08 3.41
N SER A 28 -10.84 0.25 3.36
CA SER A 28 -9.78 1.05 3.99
C SER A 28 -9.71 0.80 5.50
N ALA A 29 -10.87 0.76 6.19
CA ALA A 29 -10.93 0.52 7.63
C ALA A 29 -10.41 -0.88 8.02
N LEU A 30 -10.75 -1.92 7.25
CA LEU A 30 -10.25 -3.27 7.47
C LEU A 30 -8.73 -3.37 7.26
N ILE A 31 -8.20 -2.71 6.23
CA ILE A 31 -6.75 -2.67 5.98
C ILE A 31 -6.03 -1.92 7.11
N ALA A 32 -6.59 -0.79 7.57
CA ALA A 32 -6.04 -0.04 8.69
C ALA A 32 -6.04 -0.88 9.98
N ALA A 33 -7.15 -1.55 10.30
CA ALA A 33 -7.26 -2.41 11.48
C ALA A 33 -6.24 -3.57 11.42
N LEU A 34 -6.09 -4.21 10.26
CA LEU A 34 -5.12 -5.28 10.08
C LEU A 34 -3.68 -4.75 10.18
N TYR A 35 -3.39 -3.59 9.61
CA TYR A 35 -2.08 -2.95 9.74
C TYR A 35 -1.75 -2.69 11.21
N ILE A 36 -2.68 -2.11 11.98
CA ILE A 36 -2.50 -1.86 13.41
C ILE A 36 -2.23 -3.16 14.16
N LEU A 37 -3.05 -4.20 13.94
CA LEU A 37 -2.91 -5.50 14.59
C LEU A 37 -1.53 -6.13 14.32
N LEU A 38 -1.11 -6.13 13.06
CA LEU A 38 0.18 -6.68 12.62
C LEU A 38 1.39 -5.84 13.08
N THR A 39 1.16 -4.61 13.57
CA THR A 39 2.22 -3.75 14.11
C THR A 39 2.28 -3.81 15.64
N LEU A 40 1.14 -3.80 16.32
CA LEU A 40 1.07 -3.72 17.78
C LEU A 40 1.25 -5.07 18.47
N LEU A 41 0.79 -6.18 17.87
CA LEU A 41 1.00 -7.51 18.45
C LEU A 41 2.49 -7.86 18.54
N PRO A 42 3.29 -7.76 17.45
CA PRO A 42 4.74 -7.90 17.51
C PRO A 42 5.43 -6.54 17.75
N SER A 43 4.97 -5.76 18.72
CA SER A 43 5.52 -4.41 18.98
C SER A 43 7.03 -4.42 19.25
N PHE A 44 7.54 -5.48 19.90
CA PHE A 44 8.97 -5.67 20.18
C PHE A 44 9.87 -5.72 18.93
N MET A 45 9.35 -6.14 17.77
CA MET A 45 10.07 -6.11 16.49
C MET A 45 9.72 -4.90 15.63
N SER A 46 8.56 -4.29 15.89
CA SER A 46 7.96 -3.24 15.05
C SER A 46 8.50 -1.84 15.32
N TYR A 47 9.09 -1.60 16.49
CA TYR A 47 9.59 -0.29 16.94
C TYR A 47 11.01 -0.42 17.52
N GLY A 48 12.01 -0.37 16.64
CA GLY A 48 13.42 -0.45 16.99
C GLY A 48 14.30 -0.25 15.74
N MET A 49 15.61 -0.35 15.87
CA MET A 49 16.52 -0.06 14.73
C MET A 49 16.31 -0.99 13.52
N LEU A 50 15.89 -2.24 13.74
CA LEU A 50 15.55 -3.17 12.65
C LEU A 50 14.17 -2.88 12.04
N GLN A 51 13.23 -2.37 12.84
CA GLN A 51 11.87 -2.02 12.47
C GLN A 51 11.18 -3.03 11.53
N LEU A 52 11.16 -4.31 11.91
CA LEU A 52 10.54 -5.36 11.12
C LEU A 52 9.03 -5.38 11.39
N ARG A 53 8.30 -4.58 10.61
CA ARG A 53 6.84 -4.46 10.69
C ARG A 53 6.17 -5.38 9.68
N VAL A 54 5.53 -6.45 10.13
CA VAL A 54 4.80 -7.38 9.25
C VAL A 54 3.67 -6.66 8.49
N SER A 55 3.10 -5.62 9.10
CA SER A 55 2.07 -4.76 8.51
C SER A 55 2.51 -4.07 7.21
N GLU A 56 3.81 -3.87 6.99
CA GLU A 56 4.37 -3.29 5.76
C GLU A 56 4.11 -4.19 4.55
N ALA A 57 3.83 -5.48 4.73
CA ALA A 57 3.40 -6.37 3.66
C ALA A 57 2.07 -5.91 3.03
N LEU A 58 1.23 -5.14 3.75
CA LEU A 58 -0.04 -4.62 3.23
C LEU A 58 0.14 -3.40 2.30
N THR A 59 1.32 -2.78 2.28
CA THR A 59 1.62 -1.59 1.46
C THR A 59 1.73 -1.90 -0.03
N VAL A 60 1.69 -3.19 -0.39
CA VAL A 60 1.55 -3.68 -1.76
C VAL A 60 0.10 -3.63 -2.27
N LEU A 61 -0.90 -3.63 -1.37
CA LEU A 61 -2.32 -3.63 -1.72
C LEU A 61 -2.77 -2.42 -2.55
N PRO A 62 -2.20 -1.20 -2.35
CA PRO A 62 -2.33 -0.09 -3.26
C PRO A 62 -2.02 -0.40 -4.73
N ALA A 63 -1.30 -1.48 -5.06
CA ALA A 63 -1.11 -1.86 -6.46
C ALA A 63 -2.42 -2.32 -7.14
N ILE A 64 -3.42 -2.77 -6.38
CA ILE A 64 -4.70 -3.35 -6.86
C ILE A 64 -5.90 -2.51 -6.39
N PHE A 65 -5.89 -2.04 -5.15
CA PHE A 65 -7.03 -1.37 -4.52
C PHE A 65 -6.70 0.09 -4.21
N PRO A 66 -7.40 1.07 -4.81
CA PRO A 66 -7.15 2.48 -4.52
C PRO A 66 -7.51 2.84 -3.07
N SER A 67 -8.50 2.17 -2.49
CA SER A 67 -8.89 2.28 -1.08
C SER A 67 -7.80 1.84 -0.11
N ALA A 68 -6.85 1.00 -0.54
CA ALA A 68 -5.75 0.57 0.31
C ALA A 68 -4.77 1.71 0.62
N ILE A 69 -4.69 2.75 -0.22
CA ILE A 69 -3.81 3.91 0.02
C ILE A 69 -4.18 4.58 1.35
N THR A 70 -5.46 4.89 1.55
CA THR A 70 -5.95 5.47 2.80
C THR A 70 -5.93 4.45 3.95
N GLY A 71 -6.13 3.17 3.66
CA GLY A 71 -6.06 2.10 4.66
C GLY A 71 -4.68 1.96 5.30
N VAL A 72 -3.62 1.84 4.50
CA VAL A 72 -2.25 1.69 5.02
C VAL A 72 -1.73 2.99 5.66
N PHE A 73 -2.13 4.14 5.12
CA PHE A 73 -1.82 5.45 5.72
C PHE A 73 -2.42 5.58 7.13
N LEU A 74 -3.73 5.35 7.27
CA LEU A 74 -4.40 5.43 8.58
C LEU A 74 -3.91 4.34 9.53
N GLY A 75 -3.60 3.15 9.01
CA GLY A 75 -2.98 2.08 9.78
C GLY A 75 -1.64 2.51 10.39
N CYS A 76 -0.74 3.08 9.57
CA CYS A 76 0.56 3.59 10.01
C CYS A 76 0.44 4.74 11.01
N LEU A 77 -0.47 5.68 10.73
CA LEU A 77 -0.74 6.81 11.62
C LEU A 77 -1.21 6.35 13.00
N LEU A 78 -2.22 5.48 13.03
CA LEU A 78 -2.77 4.98 14.27
C LEU A 78 -1.79 4.05 14.99
N SER A 79 -1.02 3.23 14.28
CA SER A 79 -0.01 2.37 14.93
C SER A 79 1.07 3.20 15.61
N ASN A 80 1.55 4.27 14.96
CA ASN A 80 2.56 5.15 15.54
C ASN A 80 1.99 5.97 16.72
N ILE A 81 0.72 6.38 16.68
CA ILE A 81 0.04 7.01 17.83
C ILE A 81 -0.10 6.05 19.01
N LEU A 82 -0.46 4.79 18.73
CA LEU A 82 -0.67 3.74 19.73
C LEU A 82 0.62 3.01 20.12
N ASN A 83 1.79 3.51 19.71
CA ASN A 83 3.07 2.90 20.00
C ASN A 83 3.32 2.88 21.52
N PRO A 84 3.55 1.70 22.14
CA PRO A 84 3.83 1.58 23.58
C PRO A 84 5.06 2.34 24.06
N SER A 85 6.03 2.58 23.17
CA SER A 85 7.24 3.37 23.42
C SER A 85 7.31 4.52 22.42
N PRO A 86 6.60 5.64 22.66
CA PRO A 86 6.42 6.68 21.67
C PRO A 86 7.75 7.29 21.21
N LEU A 87 8.01 7.24 19.91
CA LEU A 87 9.18 7.88 19.28
C LEU A 87 8.94 9.39 19.02
N GLY A 88 7.85 9.95 19.55
CA GLY A 88 7.48 11.36 19.39
C GLY A 88 6.67 11.67 18.14
N LEU A 89 6.22 12.93 18.03
CA LEU A 89 5.33 13.38 16.96
C LEU A 89 5.95 13.28 15.56
N ILE A 90 7.28 13.35 15.49
CA ILE A 90 8.03 13.22 14.24
C ILE A 90 7.78 11.85 13.61
N ASP A 91 7.83 10.76 14.37
CA ASP A 91 7.58 9.41 13.86
C ASP A 91 6.12 9.24 13.40
N VAL A 92 5.17 9.79 14.16
CA VAL A 92 3.74 9.78 13.81
C VAL A 92 3.49 10.48 12.49
N VAL A 93 4.01 11.68 12.29
CA VAL A 93 3.75 12.49 11.09
C VAL A 93 4.62 12.04 9.92
N ALA A 94 5.93 11.97 10.10
CA ALA A 94 6.87 11.67 9.02
C ALA A 94 6.69 10.23 8.52
N GLY A 95 6.57 9.23 9.40
CA GLY A 95 6.35 7.84 9.00
C GLY A 95 5.05 7.65 8.22
N SER A 96 3.96 8.26 8.68
CA SER A 96 2.65 8.16 8.02
C SER A 96 2.62 8.87 6.67
N LEU A 97 3.18 10.07 6.57
CA LEU A 97 3.26 10.79 5.30
C LEU A 97 4.15 10.04 4.29
N THR A 98 5.25 9.45 4.76
CA THR A 98 6.12 8.61 3.93
C THR A 98 5.33 7.43 3.35
N THR A 99 4.55 6.75 4.19
CA THR A 99 3.67 5.64 3.76
C THR A 99 2.61 6.10 2.77
N LEU A 100 2.01 7.28 2.96
CA LEU A 100 1.02 7.82 2.03
C LEU A 100 1.63 8.10 0.65
N VAL A 101 2.79 8.75 0.61
CA VAL A 101 3.51 9.07 -0.64
C VAL A 101 3.93 7.79 -1.33
N ALA A 102 4.49 6.83 -0.60
CA ALA A 102 4.89 5.54 -1.14
C ALA A 102 3.69 4.74 -1.69
N ALA A 103 2.59 4.65 -0.95
CA ALA A 103 1.37 3.97 -1.40
C ALA A 103 0.80 4.60 -2.66
N PHE A 104 0.81 5.93 -2.76
CA PHE A 104 0.41 6.65 -3.96
C PHE A 104 1.34 6.37 -5.14
N ALA A 105 2.66 6.36 -4.92
CA ALA A 105 3.64 6.01 -5.94
C ALA A 105 3.44 4.57 -6.44
N THR A 106 3.26 3.61 -5.53
CA THR A 106 2.93 2.21 -5.84
C THR A 106 1.71 2.10 -6.75
N TRP A 107 0.62 2.79 -6.39
CA TRP A 107 -0.58 2.80 -7.21
C TRP A 107 -0.34 3.33 -8.64
N ARG A 108 0.44 4.42 -8.77
CA ARG A 108 0.74 5.02 -10.08
C ARG A 108 1.67 4.15 -10.92
N LEU A 109 2.74 3.63 -10.31
CA LEU A 109 3.73 2.81 -11.00
C LEU A 109 3.17 1.43 -11.38
N ALA A 110 2.23 0.88 -10.61
CA ALA A 110 1.56 -0.38 -10.95
C ALA A 110 0.51 -0.25 -12.08
N ALA A 111 0.26 0.95 -12.61
CA ALA A 111 -0.75 1.14 -13.67
C ALA A 111 -0.50 0.33 -14.96
N PRO A 112 0.74 0.24 -15.50
CA PRO A 112 1.02 -0.59 -16.66
C PRO A 112 0.77 -2.08 -16.38
N TRP A 113 1.16 -2.55 -15.19
CA TRP A 113 0.94 -3.93 -14.75
C TRP A 113 -0.55 -4.26 -14.64
N ARG A 114 -1.36 -3.38 -14.01
CA ARG A 114 -2.81 -3.52 -13.93
C ARG A 114 -3.47 -3.60 -15.32
N ARG A 115 -3.03 -2.75 -16.26
CA ARG A 115 -3.56 -2.75 -17.65
C ARG A 115 -3.27 -4.05 -18.39
N LYS A 116 -2.05 -4.62 -18.22
CA LYS A 116 -1.73 -5.94 -18.80
C LYS A 116 -2.64 -7.02 -18.24
N LEU A 117 -2.79 -7.07 -16.90
CA LEU A 117 -3.67 -8.04 -16.23
C LEU A 117 -5.13 -7.92 -16.67
N ALA A 118 -5.64 -6.69 -16.81
CA ALA A 118 -7.02 -6.45 -17.23
C ALA A 118 -7.29 -7.03 -18.64
N LYS A 119 -6.39 -6.75 -19.59
CA LYS A 119 -6.47 -7.21 -20.99
C LYS A 119 -6.43 -8.73 -21.11
N GLU A 120 -5.54 -9.37 -20.36
CA GLU A 120 -5.38 -10.83 -20.40
C GLU A 120 -6.53 -11.57 -19.71
N GLY A 121 -7.02 -11.03 -18.59
CA GLY A 121 -8.21 -11.58 -17.94
C GLY A 121 -9.46 -11.55 -18.83
N PHE A 122 -9.56 -10.57 -19.74
CA PHE A 122 -10.64 -10.51 -20.74
C PHE A 122 -10.41 -11.53 -21.87
N ARG A 123 -9.21 -11.55 -22.46
CA ARG A 123 -8.87 -12.48 -23.55
C ARG A 123 -9.02 -13.94 -23.14
N ARG A 124 -8.71 -14.31 -21.89
CA ARG A 124 -8.91 -15.68 -21.39
C ARG A 124 -10.38 -16.10 -21.29
N SER A 125 -11.29 -15.13 -21.18
CA SER A 125 -12.73 -15.39 -21.23
C SER A 125 -13.26 -15.52 -22.66
N GLU A 126 -12.51 -15.02 -23.65
CA GLU A 126 -12.95 -14.89 -25.05
C GLU A 126 -12.29 -15.95 -25.96
N ASN A 127 -10.97 -16.16 -25.84
CA ASN A 127 -10.21 -17.19 -26.52
C ASN A 127 -9.52 -18.08 -25.49
N ARG A 128 -9.77 -19.39 -25.55
CA ARG A 128 -9.17 -20.41 -24.67
C ARG A 128 -7.70 -20.70 -25.04
N ASP A 129 -6.91 -19.65 -25.25
CA ASP A 129 -5.46 -19.75 -25.46
C ASP A 129 -4.77 -19.91 -24.10
N GLU A 130 -4.42 -21.15 -23.77
CA GLU A 130 -3.81 -21.51 -22.49
C GLU A 130 -2.31 -21.15 -22.38
N ASN A 131 -1.68 -20.75 -23.49
CA ASN A 131 -0.21 -20.72 -23.61
C ASN A 131 0.45 -19.33 -23.44
N LYS A 132 -0.27 -18.31 -22.93
CA LYS A 132 0.28 -16.96 -22.75
C LYS A 132 0.59 -16.65 -21.28
N GLU A 133 1.85 -16.30 -21.00
CA GLU A 133 2.34 -15.99 -19.66
C GLU A 133 1.68 -14.71 -19.09
N LEU A 134 1.08 -14.84 -17.90
CA LEU A 134 0.51 -13.73 -17.14
C LEU A 134 1.63 -12.78 -16.64
N PRO A 135 1.35 -11.48 -16.41
CA PRO A 135 2.25 -10.53 -15.78
C PRO A 135 2.86 -11.11 -14.51
N THR A 136 4.16 -11.33 -14.58
CA THR A 136 4.93 -11.97 -13.53
C THR A 136 5.19 -10.99 -12.38
N TRP A 137 5.51 -11.52 -11.20
CA TRP A 137 5.94 -10.76 -10.02
C TRP A 137 7.07 -9.75 -10.31
N ARG A 138 7.86 -9.97 -11.37
CA ARG A 138 8.92 -9.07 -11.84
C ARG A 138 8.40 -7.69 -12.22
N ASP A 139 7.22 -7.60 -12.84
CA ASP A 139 6.59 -6.34 -13.23
C ASP A 139 6.15 -5.49 -12.02
N LEU A 140 6.11 -6.09 -10.83
CA LEU A 140 5.77 -5.42 -9.57
C LEU A 140 7.00 -4.97 -8.77
N VAL A 141 8.22 -5.37 -9.14
CA VAL A 141 9.42 -4.96 -8.39
C VAL A 141 9.55 -3.44 -8.37
N ILE A 142 9.52 -2.80 -9.53
CA ILE A 142 9.64 -1.34 -9.66
C ILE A 142 8.49 -0.62 -8.92
N PRO A 143 7.21 -1.00 -9.10
CA PRO A 143 6.12 -0.41 -8.35
C PRO A 143 6.23 -0.48 -6.82
N LEU A 144 6.89 -1.50 -6.26
CA LEU A 144 6.99 -1.70 -4.82
C LEU A 144 8.24 -1.06 -4.19
N LEU A 145 9.24 -0.70 -4.99
CA LEU A 145 10.47 -0.01 -4.52
C LEU A 145 10.22 1.28 -3.73
N PRO A 146 9.25 2.16 -4.08
CA PRO A 146 9.03 3.40 -3.33
C PRO A 146 8.83 3.17 -1.84
N GLN A 147 8.15 2.10 -1.43
CA GLN A 147 7.94 1.80 -0.02
C GLN A 147 9.26 1.59 0.71
N VAL A 148 10.13 0.73 0.16
CA VAL A 148 11.42 0.40 0.78
C VAL A 148 12.33 1.62 0.80
N LEU A 149 12.45 2.33 -0.32
CA LEU A 149 13.38 3.44 -0.47
C LEU A 149 12.97 4.65 0.36
N LEU A 150 11.69 5.01 0.36
CA LEU A 150 11.21 6.18 1.11
C LEU A 150 11.25 5.93 2.61
N ASN A 151 10.88 4.73 3.09
CA ASN A 151 11.03 4.41 4.50
C ASN A 151 12.49 4.37 4.94
N ALA A 152 13.38 3.73 4.15
CA ALA A 152 14.80 3.72 4.46
C ALA A 152 15.40 5.12 4.53
N LEU A 153 15.01 6.01 3.60
CA LEU A 153 15.52 7.38 3.54
C LEU A 153 14.94 8.28 4.62
N VAL A 154 13.64 8.23 4.88
CA VAL A 154 13.00 9.15 5.83
C VAL A 154 13.13 8.61 7.24
N VAL A 155 12.61 7.41 7.48
CA VAL A 155 12.60 6.77 8.82
C VAL A 155 14.01 6.43 9.25
N GLY A 156 14.81 5.83 8.37
CA GLY A 156 16.19 5.47 8.68
C GLY A 156 17.07 6.67 9.00
N VAL A 157 16.76 7.86 8.45
CA VAL A 157 17.49 9.08 8.79
C VAL A 157 17.10 9.61 10.16
N TYR A 158 15.81 9.75 10.47
CA TYR A 158 15.41 10.38 11.73
C TYR A 158 15.53 9.45 12.95
N LEU A 159 15.45 8.12 12.77
CA LEU A 159 15.34 7.18 13.88
C LEU A 159 16.55 7.24 14.86
N PRO A 160 17.82 7.31 14.40
CA PRO A 160 18.96 7.49 15.30
C PRO A 160 18.90 8.76 16.15
N PHE A 161 18.36 9.86 15.61
CA PHE A 161 18.21 11.12 16.32
C PHE A 161 17.16 11.05 17.43
N LEU A 162 16.19 10.14 17.33
CA LEU A 162 15.15 9.95 18.33
C LEU A 162 15.56 8.93 19.39
N MET A 163 16.23 7.86 18.99
CA MET A 163 16.58 6.75 19.91
C MET A 163 17.88 6.98 20.66
N THR A 164 18.92 7.52 20.00
CA THR A 164 20.25 7.72 20.62
C THR A 164 20.83 9.10 20.26
N PRO A 165 20.22 10.20 20.73
CA PRO A 165 20.60 11.56 20.35
C PRO A 165 22.08 11.91 20.58
N GLN A 166 22.69 11.33 21.63
CA GLN A 166 24.07 11.62 22.03
C GLN A 166 25.12 10.81 21.24
N ALA A 167 24.68 9.79 20.48
CA ALA A 167 25.55 8.86 19.76
C ALA A 167 25.33 8.89 18.24
N VAL A 168 24.65 9.92 17.72
CA VAL A 168 24.37 10.04 16.30
C VAL A 168 25.67 10.26 15.54
N THR A 169 26.00 9.31 14.67
CA THR A 169 27.12 9.39 13.73
C THR A 169 26.60 9.13 12.32
N PHE A 170 27.35 9.60 11.32
CA PHE A 170 27.03 9.28 9.93
C PHE A 170 26.95 7.76 9.70
N GLY A 171 27.83 6.99 10.33
CA GLY A 171 27.83 5.53 10.28
C GLY A 171 26.55 4.92 10.85
N LEU A 172 26.05 5.44 11.98
CA LEU A 172 24.80 4.96 12.58
C LEU A 172 23.58 5.29 11.71
N VAL A 173 23.54 6.48 11.12
CA VAL A 173 22.48 6.88 10.19
C VAL A 173 22.48 6.00 8.94
N ALA A 174 23.65 5.80 8.33
CA ALA A 174 23.79 4.92 7.16
C ALA A 174 23.40 3.47 7.51
N ALA A 175 23.81 2.97 8.68
CA ALA A 175 23.43 1.65 9.17
C ALA A 175 21.92 1.53 9.39
N SER A 176 21.27 2.54 9.98
CA SER A 176 19.82 2.55 10.15
C SER A 176 19.08 2.55 8.81
N CYS A 177 19.49 3.40 7.86
CA CYS A 177 18.93 3.39 6.51
C CYS A 177 19.06 2.02 5.83
N GLY A 178 20.26 1.41 5.89
CA GLY A 178 20.52 0.09 5.30
C GLY A 178 19.72 -1.02 5.97
N LEU A 179 19.61 -0.99 7.29
CA LEU A 179 18.88 -1.99 8.06
C LEU A 179 17.37 -1.93 7.82
N LEU A 180 16.81 -0.72 7.77
CA LEU A 180 15.41 -0.52 7.39
C LEU A 180 15.18 -0.95 5.93
N ALA A 181 16.05 -0.56 4.99
CA ALA A 181 15.92 -1.01 3.60
C ALA A 181 15.89 -2.54 3.49
N LEU A 182 16.75 -3.23 4.26
CA LEU A 182 16.81 -4.68 4.27
C LEU A 182 15.55 -5.31 4.90
N SER A 183 15.14 -4.86 6.08
CA SER A 183 13.96 -5.41 6.77
C SER A 183 12.68 -5.17 5.97
N GLN A 184 12.53 -3.97 5.41
CA GLN A 184 11.39 -3.60 4.57
C GLN A 184 11.38 -4.41 3.28
N SER A 185 12.54 -4.66 2.65
CA SER A 185 12.62 -5.51 1.47
C SER A 185 12.17 -6.94 1.75
N ILE A 186 12.57 -7.51 2.89
CA ILE A 186 12.17 -8.87 3.28
C ILE A 186 10.65 -8.95 3.43
N VAL A 187 10.02 -7.97 4.08
CA VAL A 187 8.57 -7.99 4.30
C VAL A 187 7.80 -7.69 3.01
N VAL A 188 8.16 -6.63 2.29
CA VAL A 188 7.44 -6.19 1.08
C VAL A 188 7.59 -7.19 -0.05
N PHE A 189 8.81 -7.66 -0.33
CA PHE A 189 9.04 -8.62 -1.41
C PHE A 189 8.85 -10.08 -0.98
N GLY A 190 9.15 -10.43 0.27
CA GLY A 190 8.97 -11.80 0.77
C GLY A 190 7.51 -12.14 1.08
N LEU A 191 6.77 -11.24 1.74
CA LEU A 191 5.37 -11.49 2.13
C LEU A 191 4.37 -10.71 1.25
N GLY A 192 4.65 -9.45 0.95
CA GLY A 192 3.76 -8.60 0.18
C GLY A 192 3.62 -9.04 -1.29
N LEU A 193 4.71 -9.43 -1.94
CA LEU A 193 4.69 -9.82 -3.35
C LEU A 193 3.87 -11.11 -3.62
N PRO A 194 4.00 -12.19 -2.83
CA PRO A 194 3.06 -13.32 -2.92
C PRO A 194 1.61 -12.91 -2.66
N LEU A 195 1.37 -12.07 -1.65
CA LEU A 195 0.03 -11.60 -1.29
C LEU A 195 -0.64 -10.86 -2.45
N VAL A 196 0.03 -9.87 -3.05
CA VAL A 196 -0.54 -9.06 -4.14
C VAL A 196 -0.76 -9.90 -5.40
N THR A 197 0.17 -10.80 -5.73
CA THR A 197 0.03 -11.65 -6.92
C THR A 197 -1.08 -12.69 -6.76
N ALA A 198 -1.25 -13.27 -5.57
CA ALA A 198 -2.38 -14.15 -5.26
C ALA A 198 -3.70 -13.39 -5.31
N LEU A 199 -3.76 -12.20 -4.70
CA LEU A 199 -4.99 -11.40 -4.62
C LEU A 199 -5.42 -10.85 -5.99
N ALA A 200 -4.47 -10.52 -6.87
CA ALA A 200 -4.74 -10.10 -8.24
C ALA A 200 -5.46 -11.17 -9.08
N ARG A 201 -5.27 -12.45 -8.73
CA ARG A 201 -5.92 -13.59 -9.41
C ARG A 201 -7.32 -13.90 -8.88
N THR A 202 -7.72 -13.30 -7.76
CA THR A 202 -9.07 -13.49 -7.21
C THR A 202 -10.12 -12.72 -8.01
N PRO A 203 -11.39 -13.15 -7.97
CA PRO A 203 -12.49 -12.42 -8.60
C PRO A 203 -12.60 -10.96 -8.11
N MET A 204 -12.29 -10.72 -6.83
CA MET A 204 -12.31 -9.39 -6.22
C MET A 204 -11.20 -8.48 -6.77
N GLY A 205 -9.96 -8.98 -6.83
CA GLY A 205 -8.82 -8.25 -7.37
C GLY A 205 -9.03 -7.91 -8.84
N MET A 206 -9.46 -8.89 -9.64
CA MET A 206 -9.73 -8.70 -11.07
C MET A 206 -10.88 -7.70 -11.31
N LYS A 207 -11.95 -7.77 -10.52
CA LYS A 207 -13.06 -6.81 -10.57
C LYS A 207 -12.59 -5.39 -10.24
N SER A 208 -11.72 -5.23 -9.24
CA SER A 208 -11.13 -3.93 -8.89
C SER A 208 -10.28 -3.39 -10.04
N ILE A 209 -9.37 -4.19 -10.59
CA ILE A 209 -8.48 -3.81 -11.70
C ILE A 209 -9.28 -3.38 -12.94
N ARG A 210 -10.28 -4.17 -13.35
CA ARG A 210 -11.12 -3.86 -14.53
C ARG A 210 -11.92 -2.58 -14.39
N ARG A 211 -12.42 -2.27 -13.18
CA ARG A 211 -13.15 -1.02 -12.92
C ARG A 211 -12.31 0.23 -13.13
N GLN A 212 -10.99 0.10 -13.04
CA GLN A 212 -10.05 1.22 -13.11
C GLN A 212 -9.53 1.47 -14.53
N ASP A 213 -9.75 0.52 -15.46
CA ASP A 213 -9.30 0.63 -16.84
C ASP A 213 -10.43 1.19 -17.71
N ALA A 214 -10.24 2.41 -18.20
CA ALA A 214 -11.22 3.16 -18.99
C ALA A 214 -11.68 2.42 -20.26
N SER A 215 -10.82 1.56 -20.84
CA SER A 215 -11.15 0.76 -22.02
C SER A 215 -12.27 -0.26 -21.78
N PHE A 216 -12.50 -0.66 -20.52
CA PHE A 216 -13.61 -1.53 -20.13
C PHE A 216 -14.90 -0.78 -19.83
N LEU A 217 -14.81 0.50 -19.49
CA LEU A 217 -15.98 1.32 -19.21
C LEU A 217 -16.73 1.70 -20.50
N THR A 218 -16.00 1.89 -21.61
CA THR A 218 -16.58 2.17 -22.93
C THR A 218 -17.22 0.94 -23.58
N LYS A 219 -16.66 -0.27 -23.43
CA LYS A 219 -17.27 -1.51 -23.96
C LYS A 219 -18.58 -1.94 -23.29
N ARG A 220 -18.98 -1.27 -22.20
CA ARG A 220 -20.20 -1.61 -21.43
C ARG A 220 -21.38 -0.70 -21.76
N THR A 221 -21.13 0.35 -22.54
CA THR A 221 -22.11 1.35 -22.97
C THR A 221 -22.55 1.17 -24.42
N ASP A 222 -21.94 0.20 -25.12
CA ASP A 222 -22.28 -0.24 -26.48
C ASP A 222 -22.98 -1.62 -26.41
#